data_AF-A0A8T6M1B7-F1
#
_entry.id   AF-A0A8T6M1B7-F1
#
_cell.length_a   1.000
_cell.length_b   1.000
_cell.length_c   1.000
_cell.angle_alpha   90.00
_cell.angle_beta   90.00
_cell.angle_gamma   90.00
#
_symmetry.space_group_name_H-M   'P 1'
#
loop_
_entity.id
_entity.type
_entity.pdbx_description
1 polymer ?
#
loop_
_entity_poly.entity_id
_entity_poly.type
_entity_poly.pdbx_seq_one_letter_code
_entity_poly.pdbx_strand_id
1 'polypeptide(L)'
;PAFVNVSAHPITQGQAENITINATDLGTGISRVWLEISFANGTNATYYLNQYNGLYNLTFADTSAWEIGDYDIIVYANDTTNNTGNTTAWFDVYFPVIFSGYAINYAGEAVNSSFILYRPNTSSIIHNITANRTTGFYNQSIHGRFYDISFLPLDYEFRYYRVNISESVYNPFLMDNPR
;
A
#
# COMPACT_ATOMS: atom_id res chain seq x y z
N PRO A 1 19.92 3.22 19.07
CA PRO A 1 19.12 3.78 17.94
C PRO A 1 17.61 3.52 18.06
N ALA A 2 16.80 4.56 17.90
CA ALA A 2 15.34 4.49 17.83
C ALA A 2 14.82 5.27 16.60
N PHE A 3 13.71 4.82 16.02
CA PHE A 3 13.08 5.48 14.88
C PHE A 3 11.87 6.31 15.32
N VAL A 4 11.86 7.58 14.94
CA VAL A 4 10.74 8.49 15.17
C VAL A 4 9.74 8.37 14.02
N ASN A 5 10.23 8.31 12.78
CA ASN A 5 9.40 8.16 11.58
C ASN A 5 10.21 7.55 10.43
N VAL A 6 9.55 6.72 9.61
CA VAL A 6 9.97 6.33 8.26
C VAL A 6 8.82 6.66 7.30
N SER A 7 9.08 7.60 6.39
CA SER A 7 8.16 8.04 5.35
C SER A 7 8.48 7.33 4.04
N ALA A 8 7.54 6.56 3.52
CA ALA A 8 7.51 6.02 2.17
C ALA A 8 6.06 6.05 1.71
N HIS A 9 5.81 6.48 0.47
CA HIS A 9 4.46 6.71 -0.02
C HIS A 9 4.19 5.92 -1.30
N PRO A 10 2.95 5.43 -1.50
CA PRO A 10 2.52 4.95 -2.80
C PRO A 10 2.81 5.97 -3.90
N ILE A 11 3.35 5.50 -5.02
CA ILE A 11 3.63 6.33 -6.20
C ILE A 11 2.99 5.74 -7.45
N THR A 12 2.57 6.62 -8.36
CA THR A 12 2.27 6.18 -9.72
C THR A 12 3.58 5.90 -10.46
N GLN A 13 3.63 4.85 -11.27
CA GLN A 13 4.81 4.49 -12.06
C GLN A 13 5.37 5.70 -12.83
N GLY A 14 6.68 5.90 -12.75
CA GLY A 14 7.38 7.04 -13.37
C GLY A 14 7.43 8.31 -12.52
N GLN A 15 6.73 8.37 -11.38
CA GLN A 15 6.93 9.45 -10.41
C GLN A 15 8.19 9.23 -9.57
N ALA A 16 8.80 10.33 -9.12
CA ALA A 16 9.90 10.25 -8.17
C ALA A 16 9.38 9.80 -6.80
N GLU A 17 10.17 9.00 -6.09
CA GLU A 17 9.90 8.61 -4.71
C GLU A 17 10.96 9.16 -3.77
N ASN A 18 10.51 9.66 -2.62
CA ASN A 18 11.35 10.24 -1.58
C ASN A 18 11.11 9.51 -0.26
N ILE A 19 12.07 8.68 0.12
CA ILE A 19 12.07 7.98 1.41
C ILE A 19 12.83 8.85 2.41
N THR A 20 12.15 9.24 3.49
CA THR A 20 12.71 10.08 4.55
C THR A 20 12.66 9.35 5.88
N ILE A 21 13.78 9.35 6.60
CA ILE A 21 13.95 8.63 7.86
C ILE A 21 14.40 9.62 8.94
N ASN A 22 13.68 9.60 10.05
CA ASN A 22 14.05 10.28 11.28
C ASN A 22 14.43 9.22 12.32
N ALA A 23 15.73 9.09 12.56
CA ALA A 23 16.30 8.20 13.57
C ALA A 23 17.04 9.03 14.62
N THR A 24 16.94 8.61 15.87
CA THR A 24 17.54 9.28 17.02
C THR A 24 18.31 8.28 17.87
N ASP A 25 19.30 8.78 18.60
CA ASP A 25 19.97 8.01 19.62
C ASP A 25 20.29 8.95 20.80
N LEU A 26 19.75 8.64 21.98
CA LEU A 26 19.94 9.47 23.18
C LEU A 26 21.31 9.26 23.85
N GLY A 27 22.06 8.25 23.41
CA GLY A 27 23.35 7.90 23.97
C GLY A 27 24.49 8.55 23.20
N THR A 28 25.04 7.80 22.24
CA THR A 28 26.32 8.09 21.59
C THR A 28 26.17 8.62 20.17
N GLY A 29 24.92 8.76 19.70
CA GLY A 29 24.58 9.30 18.39
C GLY A 29 24.57 8.23 17.30
N ILE A 30 23.89 8.53 16.20
CA ILE A 30 23.79 7.63 15.04
C ILE A 30 25.08 7.70 14.22
N SER A 31 25.69 6.54 13.96
CA SER A 31 26.88 6.39 13.10
C SER A 31 26.51 6.18 11.64
N ARG A 32 25.48 5.37 11.35
CA ARG A 32 25.08 5.02 9.99
C ARG A 32 23.61 4.65 9.90
N VAL A 33 22.97 4.99 8.78
CA VAL A 33 21.62 4.55 8.42
C VAL A 33 21.65 3.92 7.04
N TRP A 34 20.94 2.81 6.88
CA TRP A 34 20.77 2.15 5.58
C TRP A 34 19.41 1.49 5.44
N LEU A 35 19.06 1.22 4.20
CA LEU A 35 17.82 0.58 3.79
C LEU A 35 18.16 -0.73 3.09
N GLU A 36 17.37 -1.77 3.32
CA GLU A 36 17.24 -2.92 2.44
C GLU A 36 15.85 -2.87 1.82
N ILE A 37 15.80 -2.74 0.50
CA ILE A 37 14.54 -2.69 -0.26
C ILE A 37 14.39 -3.99 -1.03
N SER A 38 13.28 -4.69 -0.80
CA SER A 38 12.82 -5.81 -1.63
C SER A 38 11.89 -5.26 -2.71
N PHE A 39 12.31 -5.36 -3.96
CA PHE A 39 11.60 -4.85 -5.13
C PHE A 39 10.50 -5.82 -5.55
N ALA A 40 9.48 -5.32 -6.25
CA ALA A 40 8.36 -6.13 -6.76
C ALA A 40 8.81 -7.30 -7.66
N ASN A 41 9.94 -7.16 -8.36
CA ASN A 41 10.54 -8.20 -9.21
C ASN A 41 11.28 -9.30 -8.43
N GLY A 42 11.26 -9.25 -7.09
CA GLY A 42 11.91 -10.22 -6.20
C GLY A 42 13.41 -10.01 -6.01
N THR A 43 13.98 -8.92 -6.54
CA THR A 43 15.37 -8.53 -6.26
C THR A 43 15.46 -7.65 -5.00
N ASN A 44 16.66 -7.57 -4.42
CA ASN A 44 16.91 -6.77 -3.23
C ASN A 44 18.09 -5.81 -3.47
N ALA A 45 18.03 -4.61 -2.88
CA ALA A 45 19.17 -3.69 -2.88
C ALA A 45 19.34 -2.99 -1.53
N THR A 46 20.59 -2.67 -1.21
CA THR A 46 20.97 -1.95 -0.01
C THR A 46 21.40 -0.52 -0.34
N TYR A 47 20.84 0.45 0.36
CA TYR A 47 21.15 1.88 0.18
C TYR A 47 21.64 2.50 1.47
N TYR A 48 22.81 3.13 1.42
CA TYR A 48 23.38 3.86 2.56
C TYR A 48 23.03 5.33 2.46
N LEU A 49 22.52 5.90 3.55
CA LEU A 49 21.95 7.23 3.54
C LEU A 49 22.88 8.26 4.20
N ASN A 50 22.92 9.43 3.60
CA ASN A 50 23.55 10.60 4.19
C ASN A 50 22.52 11.38 5.01
N GLN A 51 22.99 12.02 6.09
CA GLN A 51 22.17 12.89 6.91
C GLN A 51 22.18 14.31 6.33
N TYR A 52 21.00 14.93 6.25
CA TYR A 52 20.81 16.32 5.90
C TYR A 52 19.76 16.94 6.82
N ASN A 53 20.14 18.02 7.53
CA ASN A 53 19.27 18.69 8.51
C ASN A 53 18.62 17.74 9.53
N GLY A 54 19.37 16.75 10.02
CA GLY A 54 18.90 15.78 11.00
C GLY A 54 18.13 14.58 10.42
N LEU A 55 17.82 14.58 9.13
CA LEU A 55 17.06 13.52 8.45
C LEU A 55 17.93 12.73 7.48
N TYR A 56 17.63 11.45 7.28
CA TYR A 56 18.28 10.60 6.29
C TYR A 56 17.33 10.40 5.11
N ASN A 57 17.82 10.61 3.88
CA ASN A 57 16.96 10.60 2.70
C ASN A 57 17.51 9.70 1.59
N LEU A 58 16.60 9.05 0.87
CA LEU A 58 16.85 8.40 -0.40
C LEU A 58 15.83 8.90 -1.41
N THR A 59 16.31 9.37 -2.56
CA THR A 59 15.46 9.82 -3.66
C THR A 59 15.68 8.94 -4.88
N PHE A 60 14.59 8.40 -5.42
CA PHE A 60 14.56 7.79 -6.74
C PHE A 60 13.92 8.79 -7.70
N ALA A 61 14.72 9.38 -8.59
CA ALA A 61 14.26 10.45 -9.48
C ALA A 61 13.35 9.98 -10.61
N ASP A 62 13.50 8.73 -11.03
CA ASP A 62 12.72 8.11 -12.12
C ASP A 62 12.46 6.64 -11.80
N THR A 63 11.19 6.27 -11.72
CA THR A 63 10.70 4.92 -11.47
C THR A 63 9.96 4.34 -12.67
N SER A 64 10.15 4.90 -13.88
CA SER A 64 9.46 4.46 -15.09
C SER A 64 9.76 3.01 -15.46
N ALA A 65 10.99 2.55 -15.17
CA ALA A 65 11.41 1.16 -15.37
C ALA A 65 11.06 0.23 -14.20
N TRP A 66 10.41 0.73 -13.15
CA TRP A 66 10.05 -0.07 -11.99
C TRP A 66 8.82 -0.90 -12.27
N GLU A 67 8.79 -2.13 -11.75
CA GLU A 67 7.61 -2.98 -11.85
C GLU A 67 6.52 -2.48 -10.91
N ILE A 68 5.26 -2.62 -11.35
CA ILE A 68 4.10 -2.37 -10.50
C ILE A 68 4.05 -3.45 -9.43
N GLY A 69 3.90 -3.04 -8.17
CA GLY A 69 3.84 -3.96 -7.04
C GLY A 69 4.33 -3.35 -5.73
N ASP A 70 4.48 -4.21 -4.74
CA ASP A 70 4.92 -3.82 -3.40
C ASP A 70 6.43 -3.75 -3.30
N TYR A 71 6.88 -2.75 -2.56
CA TYR A 71 8.28 -2.50 -2.23
C TYR A 71 8.39 -2.49 -0.71
N ASP A 72 8.93 -3.57 -0.15
CA ASP A 72 9.13 -3.71 1.29
C ASP A 72 10.49 -3.16 1.69
N ILE A 73 10.50 -2.37 2.77
CA ILE A 73 11.68 -1.67 3.25
C ILE A 73 11.99 -2.16 4.67
N ILE A 74 13.24 -2.57 4.89
CA ILE A 74 13.81 -2.68 6.23
C ILE A 74 14.81 -1.54 6.40
N VAL A 75 14.56 -0.69 7.40
CA VAL A 75 15.45 0.41 7.76
C VAL A 75 16.32 -0.01 8.92
N TYR A 76 17.61 0.25 8.83
CA TYR A 76 18.57 0.00 9.89
C TYR A 76 19.27 1.30 10.28
N ALA A 77 19.54 1.43 11.57
CA ALA A 77 20.34 2.51 12.13
C ALA A 77 21.31 1.93 13.16
N ASN A 78 22.58 2.28 13.03
CA ASN A 78 23.66 1.87 13.94
C ASN A 78 24.16 3.10 14.71
N ASP A 79 24.45 2.97 16.01
CA ASP A 79 25.06 4.02 16.84
C ASP A 79 26.61 3.96 16.82
N THR A 80 27.28 4.86 17.54
CA THR A 80 28.76 4.88 17.56
C THR A 80 29.37 3.82 18.47
N THR A 81 28.54 3.08 19.22
CA THR A 81 28.91 1.92 20.05
C THR A 81 28.56 0.59 19.40
N ASN A 82 28.19 0.60 18.12
CA ASN A 82 27.86 -0.55 17.30
C ASN A 82 26.54 -1.27 17.66
N ASN A 83 25.61 -0.63 18.38
CA ASN A 83 24.27 -1.19 18.54
C ASN A 83 23.42 -0.82 17.31
N THR A 84 22.70 -1.80 16.77
CA THR A 84 21.84 -1.63 15.60
C THR A 84 20.37 -1.81 15.97
N GLY A 85 19.54 -0.83 15.60
CA GLY A 85 18.09 -0.94 15.61
C GLY A 85 17.55 -1.05 14.18
N ASN A 86 16.37 -1.64 14.02
CA ASN A 86 15.67 -1.65 12.74
C ASN A 86 14.16 -1.36 12.89
N THR A 87 13.54 -0.98 11.78
CA THR A 87 12.08 -0.87 11.62
C THR A 87 11.70 -1.22 10.19
N THR A 88 10.43 -1.52 9.93
CA THR A 88 9.92 -1.78 8.59
C THR A 88 9.05 -0.65 8.09
N ALA A 89 8.99 -0.51 6.77
CA ALA A 89 8.05 0.32 6.04
C ALA A 89 7.76 -0.35 4.69
N TRP A 90 6.81 0.17 3.94
CA TRP A 90 6.55 -0.30 2.58
C TRP A 90 5.86 0.81 1.79
N PHE A 91 5.89 0.68 0.48
CA PHE A 91 5.08 1.44 -0.46
C PHE A 91 4.79 0.58 -1.68
N ASP A 92 3.89 1.03 -2.55
CA ASP A 92 3.67 0.40 -3.84
C ASP A 92 3.90 1.36 -5.00
N VAL A 93 4.38 0.79 -6.10
CA VAL A 93 4.31 1.42 -7.41
C VAL A 93 3.07 0.89 -8.10
N TYR A 94 2.21 1.78 -8.56
CA TYR A 94 0.93 1.40 -9.16
C TYR A 94 0.58 2.26 -10.38
N PHE A 95 -0.47 1.85 -11.08
CA PHE A 95 -1.24 2.72 -11.97
C PHE A 95 -2.68 2.76 -11.48
N PRO A 96 -3.39 3.89 -11.62
CA PRO A 96 -4.76 3.99 -11.17
C PRO A 96 -5.70 3.15 -12.08
N VAL A 97 -6.61 2.42 -11.46
CA VAL A 97 -7.73 1.73 -12.12
C VAL A 97 -9.04 2.13 -11.47
N ILE A 98 -10.16 1.95 -12.19
CA ILE A 98 -11.49 2.26 -11.66
C ILE A 98 -12.15 1.00 -11.09
N PHE A 99 -12.54 1.04 -9.83
CA PHE A 99 -13.37 0.04 -9.17
C PHE A 99 -14.78 0.61 -9.02
N SER A 100 -15.71 0.09 -9.81
CA SER A 100 -17.05 0.68 -9.91
C SER A 100 -18.16 -0.34 -10.07
N GLY A 101 -19.38 0.09 -9.80
CA GLY A 101 -20.57 -0.75 -9.95
C GLY A 101 -21.72 -0.34 -9.05
N TYR A 102 -22.64 -1.28 -8.86
CA TYR A 102 -23.84 -1.17 -8.05
C TYR A 102 -23.94 -2.36 -7.10
N ALA A 103 -24.05 -2.08 -5.81
CA ALA A 103 -24.46 -3.04 -4.79
C ALA A 103 -25.98 -2.98 -4.65
N ILE A 104 -26.68 -3.76 -5.47
CA ILE A 104 -28.15 -3.83 -5.50
C ILE A 104 -28.63 -5.28 -5.38
N ASN A 105 -29.84 -5.48 -4.86
CA ASN A 105 -30.51 -6.78 -4.81
C ASN A 105 -31.24 -7.10 -6.13
N TYR A 106 -31.87 -8.28 -6.22
CA TYR A 106 -32.64 -8.69 -7.41
C TYR A 106 -33.81 -7.78 -7.76
N ALA A 107 -34.34 -7.02 -6.80
CA ALA A 107 -35.41 -6.05 -6.99
C ALA A 107 -34.90 -4.67 -7.47
N GLY A 108 -33.57 -4.51 -7.63
CA GLY A 108 -32.93 -3.25 -8.01
C GLY A 108 -32.76 -2.26 -6.86
N GLU A 109 -32.97 -2.69 -5.62
CA GLU A 109 -32.85 -1.84 -4.43
C GLU A 109 -31.41 -1.84 -3.93
N ALA A 110 -30.95 -0.68 -3.45
CA ALA A 110 -29.60 -0.52 -2.90
C ALA A 110 -29.40 -1.40 -1.66
N VAL A 111 -28.28 -2.12 -1.64
CA VAL A 111 -27.82 -2.89 -0.49
C VAL A 111 -26.67 -2.12 0.16
N ASN A 112 -26.76 -1.90 1.47
CA ASN A 112 -25.67 -1.29 2.23
C ASN A 112 -24.47 -2.26 2.22
N SER A 113 -23.46 -1.90 1.44
CA SER A 113 -22.31 -2.76 1.16
C SER A 113 -21.00 -1.99 1.24
N SER A 114 -19.97 -2.64 1.76
CA SER A 114 -18.60 -2.12 1.75
C SER A 114 -17.61 -3.12 1.16
N PHE A 115 -16.54 -2.61 0.57
CA PHE A 115 -15.41 -3.36 0.03
C PHE A 115 -14.15 -2.90 0.74
N ILE A 116 -13.52 -3.80 1.50
CA ILE A 116 -12.24 -3.55 2.14
C ILE A 116 -11.18 -4.29 1.36
N LEU A 117 -10.28 -3.54 0.73
CA LEU A 117 -9.20 -4.04 -0.10
C LEU A 117 -7.92 -4.00 0.70
N TYR A 118 -7.36 -5.17 0.98
CA TYR A 118 -6.15 -5.35 1.76
C TYR A 118 -4.95 -5.62 0.87
N ARG A 119 -3.78 -5.22 1.35
CA ARG A 119 -2.52 -5.73 0.83
C ARG A 119 -2.49 -7.25 1.00
N PRO A 120 -2.18 -8.04 -0.05
CA PRO A 120 -2.26 -9.50 -0.01
C PRO A 120 -1.51 -10.12 1.17
N ASN A 121 -2.14 -11.11 1.83
CA ASN A 121 -1.60 -11.82 2.99
C ASN A 121 -1.29 -10.95 4.22
N THR A 122 -1.88 -9.75 4.30
CA THR A 122 -1.72 -8.85 5.46
C THR A 122 -3.08 -8.35 5.95
N SER A 123 -3.10 -7.65 7.09
CA SER A 123 -4.25 -6.89 7.57
C SER A 123 -4.21 -5.41 7.16
N SER A 124 -3.24 -4.99 6.34
CA SER A 124 -3.09 -3.59 5.92
C SER A 124 -4.18 -3.23 4.91
N ILE A 125 -5.05 -2.30 5.28
CA ILE A 125 -6.11 -1.79 4.40
C ILE A 125 -5.51 -0.78 3.44
N ILE A 126 -5.72 -0.98 2.13
CA ILE A 126 -5.34 -0.03 1.08
C ILE A 126 -6.53 0.86 0.72
N HIS A 127 -7.70 0.25 0.53
CA HIS A 127 -8.94 0.98 0.22
C HIS A 127 -10.10 0.45 1.06
N ASN A 128 -10.95 1.38 1.51
CA ASN A 128 -12.22 1.08 2.15
C ASN A 128 -13.31 1.85 1.39
N ILE A 129 -14.10 1.12 0.62
CA ILE A 129 -15.08 1.67 -0.33
C ILE A 129 -16.47 1.31 0.16
N THR A 130 -17.33 2.31 0.35
CA THR A 130 -18.73 2.08 0.73
C THR A 130 -19.64 2.49 -0.42
N ALA A 131 -20.58 1.61 -0.78
CA ALA A 131 -21.60 1.91 -1.77
C ALA A 131 -22.58 2.97 -1.26
N ASN A 132 -23.10 3.79 -2.16
CA ASN A 132 -24.14 4.76 -1.83
C ASN A 132 -25.38 4.03 -1.29
N ARG A 133 -25.89 4.44 -0.12
CA ARG A 133 -27.01 3.75 0.54
C ARG A 133 -28.34 3.84 -0.18
N THR A 134 -28.51 4.81 -1.09
CA THR A 134 -29.75 5.03 -1.82
C THR A 134 -29.70 4.43 -3.22
N THR A 135 -28.56 4.52 -3.90
CA THR A 135 -28.42 4.05 -5.29
C THR A 135 -27.66 2.74 -5.43
N GLY A 136 -26.93 2.31 -4.39
CA GLY A 136 -25.99 1.19 -4.45
C GLY A 136 -24.70 1.50 -5.22
N PHE A 137 -24.59 2.69 -5.81
CA PHE A 137 -23.47 3.03 -6.68
C PHE A 137 -22.17 3.21 -5.90
N TYR A 138 -21.08 2.68 -6.44
CA TYR A 138 -19.71 2.96 -6.03
C TYR A 138 -18.85 3.21 -7.27
N ASN A 139 -17.90 4.13 -7.15
CA ASN A 139 -16.94 4.45 -8.21
C ASN A 139 -15.71 5.10 -7.59
N GLN A 140 -14.63 4.33 -7.46
CA GLN A 140 -13.39 4.79 -6.86
C GLN A 140 -12.22 4.50 -7.77
N SER A 141 -11.25 5.43 -7.83
CA SER A 141 -9.93 5.13 -8.36
C SER A 141 -9.12 4.41 -7.27
N ILE A 142 -8.55 3.26 -7.62
CA ILE A 142 -7.75 2.41 -6.73
C ILE A 142 -6.43 2.03 -7.40
N HIS A 143 -5.51 1.43 -6.65
CA HIS A 143 -4.23 1.00 -7.21
C HIS A 143 -4.43 -0.27 -8.05
N GLY A 144 -3.82 -0.34 -9.23
CA GLY A 144 -3.82 -1.54 -10.06
C GLY A 144 -2.87 -2.60 -9.48
N ARG A 145 -3.41 -3.63 -8.83
CA ARG A 145 -2.63 -4.65 -8.10
C ARG A 145 -3.46 -5.87 -7.70
N PHE A 146 -2.81 -6.84 -7.08
CA PHE A 146 -3.48 -7.91 -6.34
C PHE A 146 -3.96 -7.41 -4.98
N TYR A 147 -5.16 -7.87 -4.58
CA TYR A 147 -5.78 -7.60 -3.29
C TYR A 147 -6.30 -8.87 -2.64
N ASP A 148 -6.32 -8.90 -1.32
CA ASP A 148 -7.34 -9.67 -0.60
C ASP A 148 -8.54 -8.74 -0.36
N ILE A 149 -9.75 -9.21 -0.61
CA ILE A 149 -10.95 -8.35 -0.62
C ILE A 149 -11.98 -8.95 0.34
N SER A 150 -12.42 -8.15 1.32
CA SER A 150 -13.64 -8.42 2.08
C SER A 150 -14.78 -7.62 1.48
N PHE A 151 -15.76 -8.32 0.93
CA PHE A 151 -17.04 -7.76 0.52
C PHE A 151 -18.06 -7.99 1.63
N LEU A 152 -18.63 -6.90 2.13
CA LEU A 152 -19.49 -6.86 3.31
C LEU A 152 -20.91 -6.39 2.93
N PRO A 153 -21.74 -7.23 2.32
CA PRO A 153 -23.14 -6.92 2.11
C PRO A 153 -23.99 -7.29 3.33
N LEU A 154 -24.79 -6.33 3.84
CA LEU A 154 -25.63 -6.54 5.02
C LEU A 154 -24.80 -7.06 6.21
N ASP A 155 -25.13 -8.24 6.74
CA ASP A 155 -24.47 -8.89 7.88
C ASP A 155 -23.52 -10.04 7.47
N TYR A 156 -23.26 -10.20 6.17
CA TYR A 156 -22.36 -11.24 5.65
C TYR A 156 -20.98 -10.69 5.30
N GLU A 157 -19.96 -11.54 5.39
CA GLU A 157 -18.63 -11.28 4.85
C GLU A 157 -18.28 -12.35 3.81
N PHE A 158 -17.96 -11.90 2.60
CA PHE A 158 -17.36 -12.73 1.56
C PHE A 158 -15.91 -12.29 1.39
N ARG A 159 -14.97 -13.22 1.63
CA ARG A 159 -13.55 -12.94 1.53
C ARG A 159 -12.94 -13.64 0.33
N TYR A 160 -12.28 -12.85 -0.52
CA TYR A 160 -11.59 -13.29 -1.72
C TYR A 160 -10.10 -13.03 -1.54
N TYR A 161 -9.26 -14.00 -1.89
CA TYR A 161 -7.81 -13.89 -1.73
C TYR A 161 -7.12 -13.77 -3.08
N ARG A 162 -6.09 -12.92 -3.15
CA ARG A 162 -5.27 -12.71 -4.34
C ARG A 162 -6.09 -12.39 -5.61
N VAL A 163 -7.09 -11.52 -5.49
CA VAL A 163 -7.87 -11.01 -6.61
C VAL A 163 -7.02 -10.02 -7.40
N ASN A 164 -6.83 -10.28 -8.69
CA ASN A 164 -6.12 -9.35 -9.57
C ASN A 164 -7.06 -8.22 -10.03
N ILE A 165 -6.79 -6.98 -9.64
CA ILE A 165 -7.45 -5.79 -10.18
C ILE A 165 -6.38 -4.95 -10.90
N SER A 166 -5.83 -5.49 -11.98
CA SER A 166 -4.90 -4.78 -12.86
C SER A 166 -5.59 -3.98 -13.96
N GLU A 167 -6.92 -3.99 -14.03
CA GLU A 167 -7.69 -3.22 -15.00
C GLU A 167 -8.93 -2.66 -14.32
N SER A 168 -9.56 -1.66 -14.94
CA SER A 168 -10.81 -1.11 -14.42
C SER A 168 -11.90 -2.17 -14.46
N VAL A 169 -12.61 -2.33 -13.34
CA VAL A 169 -13.68 -3.34 -13.18
C VAL A 169 -15.02 -2.66 -12.92
N TYR A 170 -16.05 -3.24 -13.52
CA TYR A 170 -17.44 -2.82 -13.35
C TYR A 170 -18.28 -4.00 -12.84
N ASN A 171 -19.00 -3.81 -11.73
CA ASN A 171 -19.75 -4.86 -11.05
C ASN A 171 -18.93 -6.16 -10.79
N PRO A 172 -17.72 -6.09 -10.21
CA PRO A 172 -16.91 -7.28 -9.94
C PRO A 172 -17.56 -8.26 -8.94
N PHE A 173 -18.52 -7.79 -8.14
CA PHE A 173 -19.28 -8.60 -7.20
C PHE A 173 -20.78 -8.44 -7.48
N LEU A 174 -21.43 -9.54 -7.84
CA LEU A 174 -22.87 -9.61 -8.06
C LEU A 174 -23.50 -10.36 -6.89
N MET A 175 -24.53 -9.78 -6.27
CA MET A 175 -25.26 -10.40 -5.17
C MET A 175 -26.35 -11.35 -5.64
N ASP A 176 -26.96 -11.06 -6.80
CA ASP A 176 -27.95 -11.89 -7.45
C ASP A 176 -27.97 -11.59 -8.97
N ASN A 177 -28.46 -12.53 -9.77
CA ASN A 177 -28.63 -12.37 -11.20
C ASN A 177 -30.12 -12.19 -11.52
N PRO A 178 -30.56 -11.02 -12.00
CA PRO A 178 -31.92 -10.89 -12.52
C PRO A 178 -32.05 -11.76 -13.77
N ARG A 179 -32.89 -12.80 -13.70
CA ARG A 179 -33.33 -13.54 -14.89
C ARG A 179 -34.21 -12.67 -15.77
#